data_AF-A0A3M3Y6P9-F1
#
_entry.id   AF-A0A3M3Y6P9-F1
#
_cell.length_a   1.000
_cell.length_b   1.000
_cell.length_c   1.000
_cell.angle_alpha   90.00
_cell.angle_beta   90.00
_cell.angle_gamma   90.00
#
_symmetry.space_group_name_H-M   'P 1'
#
loop_
_entity.id
_entity.type
_entity.pdbx_description
1 polymer ?
#
loop_
_entity_poly.entity_id
_entity_poly.type
_entity_poly.pdbx_seq_one_letter_code
_entity_poly.pdbx_strand_id
1 'polypeptide(L)'
;MTLTIPPSVNSHLPAALLPQQAAPTTARWTEPVDQLHPRELAQALQTYFDAMSDPRFTETITKKSLQRVADGRPLNGVPPTHTQIEIAQEVLKRKDLFQQLDFTSGKDGQISRDDLATETGDFQRLSDRALITLVGKHFNEFGGGDKYVNFTELREASGELPSANTFSPQARGVAQALLKRKELLDRLDIGVGFLGFSGTQDQRFDQRNVEYTRTHSSPEFHYPD
;
A
#
# COMPACT_ATOMS: atom_id res chain seq x y z
N MET A 1 36.87 59.25 -9.70
CA MET A 1 36.01 58.34 -10.49
C MET A 1 35.26 57.46 -9.50
N THR A 2 34.05 57.87 -9.12
CA THR A 2 33.22 57.18 -8.12
C THR A 2 32.23 56.27 -8.84
N LEU A 3 32.38 54.96 -8.62
CA LEU A 3 31.48 53.92 -9.13
C LEU A 3 30.21 53.90 -8.27
N THR A 4 29.11 54.38 -8.85
CA THR A 4 27.76 54.27 -8.28
C THR A 4 27.22 52.87 -8.58
N ILE A 5 27.05 52.06 -7.53
CA ILE A 5 26.37 50.75 -7.60
C ILE A 5 24.86 51.01 -7.42
N PRO A 6 23.97 50.56 -8.34
CA PRO A 6 22.53 50.72 -8.16
C PRO A 6 21.98 49.76 -7.08
N PRO A 7 20.92 50.16 -6.34
CA PRO A 7 20.32 49.30 -5.32
C PRO A 7 19.62 48.08 -5.96
N SER A 8 19.93 46.90 -5.43
CA SER A 8 19.26 45.65 -5.78
C SER A 8 17.79 45.72 -5.35
N VAL A 9 16.89 45.55 -6.30
CA VAL A 9 15.45 45.43 -6.06
C VAL A 9 15.20 44.05 -5.42
N ASN A 10 14.86 44.05 -4.13
CA ASN A 10 14.28 42.89 -3.45
C ASN A 10 12.86 42.67 -3.97
N SER A 11 12.73 41.90 -5.05
CA SER A 11 11.45 41.34 -5.50
C SER A 11 11.09 40.17 -4.58
N HIS A 12 10.52 40.46 -3.41
CA HIS A 12 9.77 39.47 -2.66
C HIS A 12 8.49 39.17 -3.45
N LEU A 13 8.56 38.14 -4.31
CA LEU A 13 7.38 37.48 -4.83
C LEU A 13 6.59 36.94 -3.62
N PRO A 14 5.28 37.22 -3.48
CA PRO A 14 4.49 36.50 -2.50
C PRO A 14 4.56 35.01 -2.84
N ALA A 15 4.84 34.18 -1.83
CA ALA A 15 4.76 32.74 -1.94
C ALA A 15 3.38 32.41 -2.55
N ALA A 16 3.39 31.99 -3.82
CA ALA A 16 2.20 31.50 -4.48
C ALA A 16 1.63 30.41 -3.58
N LEU A 17 0.38 30.60 -3.16
CA LEU A 17 -0.40 29.50 -2.61
C LEU A 17 -0.27 28.35 -3.59
N LEU A 18 0.49 27.33 -3.18
CA LEU A 18 0.48 26.04 -3.86
C LEU A 18 -1.01 25.68 -4.03
N PRO A 19 -1.46 25.32 -5.24
CA PRO A 19 -2.82 24.86 -5.42
C PRO A 19 -3.04 23.74 -4.41
N GLN A 20 -4.01 23.93 -3.53
CA GLN A 20 -4.58 22.87 -2.71
C GLN A 20 -4.80 21.71 -3.67
N GLN A 21 -4.02 20.64 -3.53
CA GLN A 21 -4.36 19.38 -4.15
C GLN A 21 -5.78 19.11 -3.67
N ALA A 22 -6.74 19.26 -4.59
CA ALA A 22 -8.13 19.01 -4.32
C ALA A 22 -8.17 17.63 -3.68
N ALA A 23 -8.70 17.57 -2.45
CA ALA A 23 -8.89 16.31 -1.75
C ALA A 23 -9.52 15.34 -2.75
N PRO A 24 -9.00 14.10 -2.86
CA PRO A 24 -9.60 13.11 -3.75
C PRO A 24 -11.09 13.09 -3.45
N THR A 25 -11.90 13.19 -4.51
CA THR A 25 -13.37 13.20 -4.46
C THR A 25 -13.81 12.26 -3.36
N THR A 26 -14.27 12.83 -2.25
CA THR A 26 -14.60 12.07 -1.04
C THR A 26 -15.53 10.96 -1.46
N ALA A 27 -15.11 9.70 -1.28
CA ALA A 27 -16.03 8.57 -1.28
C ALA A 27 -17.15 8.96 -0.31
N ARG A 28 -18.28 9.39 -0.87
CA ARG A 28 -19.38 9.89 -0.07
C ARG A 28 -20.10 8.65 0.38
N TRP A 29 -19.69 8.12 1.53
CA TRP A 29 -20.38 7.02 2.18
C TRP A 29 -21.83 7.48 2.37
N THR A 30 -22.73 6.89 1.59
CA THR A 30 -24.16 7.21 1.65
C THR A 30 -24.81 6.58 2.87
N GLU A 31 -24.16 5.58 3.45
CA GLU A 31 -24.57 4.90 4.67
C GLU A 31 -23.85 5.47 5.90
N PRO A 32 -24.51 5.48 7.07
CA PRO A 32 -23.88 5.82 8.35
C PRO A 32 -22.64 4.96 8.64
N VAL A 33 -21.60 5.56 9.23
CA VAL A 33 -20.31 4.89 9.49
C VAL A 33 -20.47 3.66 10.40
N ASP A 34 -21.43 3.68 11.33
CA ASP A 34 -21.70 2.56 12.25
C ASP A 34 -22.32 1.33 11.56
N GLN A 35 -22.82 1.48 10.33
CA GLN A 35 -23.38 0.40 9.51
C GLN A 35 -22.36 -0.19 8.54
N LEU A 36 -21.26 0.52 8.26
CA LEU A 36 -20.22 0.04 7.34
C LEU A 36 -19.67 -1.31 7.79
N HIS A 37 -19.48 -2.21 6.83
CA HIS A 37 -18.81 -3.48 7.03
C HIS A 37 -17.31 -3.29 7.28
N PRO A 38 -16.60 -4.28 7.88
CA PRO A 38 -15.16 -4.21 8.14
C PRO A 38 -14.32 -3.72 6.96
N ARG A 39 -14.57 -4.25 5.75
CA ARG A 39 -13.86 -3.88 4.54
C ARG A 39 -14.10 -2.43 4.12
N GLU A 40 -15.32 -1.92 4.30
CA GLU A 40 -15.67 -0.53 3.97
C GLU A 40 -15.02 0.45 4.95
N LEU A 41 -14.94 0.07 6.23
CA LEU A 41 -14.15 0.83 7.21
C LEU A 41 -12.65 0.82 6.88
N ALA A 42 -12.12 -0.30 6.38
CA ALA A 42 -10.73 -0.36 5.90
C ALA A 42 -10.51 0.56 4.68
N GLN A 43 -11.45 0.60 3.73
CA GLN A 43 -11.43 1.54 2.60
C GLN A 43 -11.51 3.00 3.05
N ALA A 44 -12.34 3.28 4.04
CA ALA A 44 -12.45 4.62 4.62
C ALA A 44 -11.14 5.04 5.31
N LEU A 45 -10.51 4.14 6.08
CA LEU A 45 -9.18 4.36 6.65
C LEU A 45 -8.12 4.55 5.56
N GLN A 46 -8.16 3.77 4.48
CA GLN A 46 -7.23 3.88 3.35
C GLN A 46 -7.35 5.25 2.66
N THR A 47 -8.59 5.73 2.51
CA THR A 47 -8.90 7.03 1.90
C THR A 47 -8.39 8.19 2.76
N TYR A 48 -8.55 8.10 4.08
CA TYR A 48 -8.14 9.16 5.02
C TYR A 48 -6.82 8.88 5.73
N PHE A 49 -5.97 8.01 5.16
CA PHE A 49 -4.79 7.49 5.84
C PHE A 49 -3.91 8.58 6.46
N ASP A 50 -3.59 9.61 5.69
CA ASP A 50 -2.72 10.71 6.13
C ASP A 50 -3.36 11.56 7.24
N ALA A 51 -4.69 11.67 7.26
CA ALA A 51 -5.42 12.36 8.31
C ALA A 51 -5.52 11.52 9.62
N MET A 52 -5.28 10.21 9.53
CA MET A 52 -5.33 9.26 10.65
C MET A 52 -3.94 8.90 11.20
N SER A 53 -2.87 9.29 10.49
CA SER A 53 -1.49 8.96 10.82
C SER A 53 -0.81 10.13 11.55
N ASP A 54 0.03 9.85 12.56
CA ASP A 54 0.79 10.91 13.22
C ASP A 54 1.85 11.42 12.22
N PRO A 55 2.03 12.74 12.03
CA PRO A 55 2.99 13.27 11.06
C PRO A 55 4.45 12.88 11.34
N ARG A 56 4.76 12.42 12.55
CA ARG A 56 6.08 11.88 12.90
C ARG A 56 6.28 10.43 12.44
N PHE A 57 5.20 9.75 12.09
CA PHE A 57 5.12 8.35 11.67
C PHE A 57 4.09 8.24 10.54
N THR A 58 4.39 8.83 9.37
CA THR A 58 3.45 8.95 8.25
C THR A 58 3.12 7.64 7.55
N GLU A 59 3.83 6.57 7.89
CA GLU A 59 3.67 5.25 7.27
C GLU A 59 2.63 4.38 7.97
N THR A 60 2.17 4.79 9.16
CA THR A 60 1.28 3.97 9.99
C THR A 60 0.21 4.76 10.74
N ILE A 61 -0.95 4.13 10.87
CA ILE A 61 -2.02 4.51 11.77
C ILE A 61 -1.83 3.72 13.07
N THR A 62 -1.79 4.42 14.19
CA THR A 62 -1.69 3.80 15.52
C THR A 62 -3.00 3.95 16.26
N LYS A 63 -3.22 3.11 17.27
CA LYS A 63 -4.35 3.31 18.19
C LYS A 63 -4.35 4.72 18.82
N LYS A 64 -3.18 5.27 19.08
CA LYS A 64 -3.02 6.62 19.65
C LYS A 64 -3.40 7.72 18.67
N SER A 65 -3.03 7.60 17.39
CA SER A 65 -3.41 8.58 16.37
C SER A 65 -4.92 8.52 16.10
N LEU A 66 -5.50 7.32 16.03
CA LEU A 66 -6.96 7.15 15.97
C LEU A 66 -7.67 7.78 17.17
N GLN A 67 -7.18 7.56 18.40
CA GLN A 67 -7.81 8.16 19.59
C GLN A 67 -7.80 9.68 19.53
N ARG A 68 -6.70 10.28 19.08
CA ARG A 68 -6.64 11.75 18.91
C ARG A 68 -7.66 12.24 17.89
N VAL A 69 -7.79 11.56 16.74
CA VAL A 69 -8.80 11.92 15.73
C VAL A 69 -10.21 11.74 16.28
N ALA A 70 -10.49 10.63 16.96
CA ALA A 70 -11.78 10.36 17.59
C ALA A 70 -12.18 11.41 18.65
N ASP A 71 -11.18 12.00 19.33
CA ASP A 71 -11.35 13.10 20.28
C ASP A 71 -11.47 14.49 19.61
N GLY A 72 -11.46 14.55 18.26
CA GLY A 72 -11.48 15.80 17.50
C GLY A 72 -10.16 16.59 17.56
N ARG A 73 -9.06 15.96 18.00
CA ARG A 73 -7.77 16.63 18.17
C ARG A 73 -6.94 16.57 16.89
N PRO A 74 -6.41 17.70 16.40
CA PRO A 74 -5.61 17.73 15.18
C PRO A 74 -4.32 16.91 15.34
N LEU A 75 -3.95 16.15 14.30
CA LEU A 75 -2.66 15.45 14.22
C LEU A 75 -1.55 16.33 13.61
N ASN A 76 -1.91 17.18 12.64
CA ASN A 76 -1.02 18.02 11.83
C ASN A 76 -1.38 19.51 11.86
N GLY A 77 -2.07 19.96 12.92
CA GLY A 77 -2.57 21.34 13.05
C GLY A 77 -3.90 21.60 12.32
N VAL A 78 -4.37 20.68 11.48
CA VAL A 78 -5.71 20.74 10.87
C VAL A 78 -6.68 19.88 11.69
N PRO A 79 -7.82 20.43 12.17
CA PRO A 79 -8.84 19.65 12.86
C PRO A 79 -9.41 18.55 11.96
N PRO A 80 -9.68 17.34 12.49
CA PRO A 80 -10.32 16.29 11.71
C PRO A 80 -11.76 16.67 11.35
N THR A 81 -12.22 16.21 10.19
CA THR A 81 -13.61 16.38 9.77
C THR A 81 -14.55 15.50 10.59
N HIS A 82 -15.86 15.79 10.56
CA HIS A 82 -16.85 14.96 11.24
C HIS A 82 -16.78 13.49 10.82
N THR A 83 -16.71 13.23 9.52
CA THR A 83 -16.56 11.88 8.97
C THR A 83 -15.28 11.18 9.46
N GLN A 84 -14.15 11.90 9.55
CA GLN A 84 -12.91 11.33 10.09
C GLN A 84 -13.06 10.95 11.56
N ILE A 85 -13.71 11.79 12.36
CA ILE A 85 -14.00 11.51 13.78
C ILE A 85 -14.84 10.23 13.90
N GLU A 86 -15.92 10.11 13.13
CA GLU A 86 -16.82 8.95 13.16
C GLU A 86 -16.10 7.65 12.77
N ILE A 87 -15.29 7.69 11.69
CA ILE A 87 -14.48 6.52 11.26
C ILE A 87 -13.53 6.10 12.37
N ALA A 88 -12.80 7.04 12.97
CA ALA A 88 -11.86 6.73 14.03
C ALA A 88 -12.55 6.14 15.27
N GLN A 89 -13.72 6.68 15.64
CA GLN A 89 -14.54 6.16 16.74
C GLN A 89 -15.03 4.74 16.46
N GLU A 90 -15.55 4.46 15.27
CA GLU A 90 -16.09 3.14 14.94
C GLU A 90 -14.98 2.08 14.87
N VAL A 91 -13.80 2.42 14.34
CA VAL A 91 -12.63 1.52 14.33
C VAL A 91 -12.16 1.21 15.76
N LEU A 92 -12.10 2.21 16.64
CA LEU A 92 -11.71 2.01 18.05
C LEU A 92 -12.75 1.19 18.84
N LYS A 93 -14.03 1.36 18.51
CA LYS A 93 -15.14 0.61 19.09
C LYS A 93 -15.08 -0.86 18.69
N ARG A 94 -14.75 -1.15 17.42
CA ARG A 94 -14.55 -2.51 16.89
C ARG A 94 -13.13 -2.99 17.11
N LYS A 95 -12.79 -3.33 18.36
CA LYS A 95 -11.43 -3.78 18.73
C LYS A 95 -10.88 -4.93 17.88
N ASP A 96 -11.75 -5.80 17.39
CA ASP A 96 -11.36 -6.93 16.53
C ASP A 96 -10.95 -6.45 15.13
N LEU A 97 -11.55 -5.37 14.62
CA LEU A 97 -11.20 -4.79 13.33
C LEU A 97 -9.76 -4.24 13.34
N PHE A 98 -9.39 -3.46 14.36
CA PHE A 98 -8.03 -2.95 14.46
C PHE A 98 -7.00 -4.09 14.47
N GLN A 99 -7.28 -5.15 15.23
CA GLN A 99 -6.40 -6.33 15.30
C GLN A 99 -6.35 -7.13 13.99
N GLN A 100 -7.47 -7.19 13.26
CA GLN A 100 -7.52 -7.82 11.93
C GLN A 100 -6.66 -7.05 10.93
N LEU A 101 -6.74 -5.72 10.92
CA LEU A 101 -5.93 -4.87 10.04
C LEU A 101 -4.44 -4.95 10.39
N ASP A 102 -4.09 -4.86 11.68
CA ASP A 102 -2.70 -4.99 12.19
C ASP A 102 -2.09 -6.40 12.01
N PHE A 103 -2.87 -7.41 11.59
CA PHE A 103 -2.35 -8.76 11.40
C PHE A 103 -1.36 -8.87 10.24
N THR A 104 -1.55 -8.07 9.19
CA THR A 104 -0.81 -8.23 7.92
C THR A 104 0.66 -7.78 8.03
N SER A 105 0.99 -6.87 8.95
CA SER A 105 2.33 -6.35 9.23
C SER A 105 3.06 -7.06 10.38
N GLY A 106 2.39 -7.96 11.11
CA GLY A 106 3.00 -8.74 12.20
C GLY A 106 2.50 -8.40 13.61
N LYS A 107 1.36 -7.72 13.76
CA LYS A 107 0.75 -7.35 15.05
C LYS A 107 1.64 -6.42 15.87
N ASP A 108 2.19 -5.40 15.22
CA ASP A 108 3.06 -4.42 15.88
C ASP A 108 2.27 -3.26 16.50
N GLY A 109 0.93 -3.31 16.43
CA GLY A 109 0.03 -2.29 16.93
C GLY A 109 -0.15 -1.14 15.95
N GLN A 110 0.20 -1.35 14.67
CA GLN A 110 0.22 -0.34 13.63
C GLN A 110 -0.46 -0.84 12.35
N ILE A 111 -1.34 -0.01 11.80
CA ILE A 111 -1.98 -0.28 10.51
C ILE A 111 -1.21 0.52 9.45
N SER A 112 -0.48 -0.18 8.60
CA SER A 112 0.21 0.36 7.43
C SER A 112 -0.73 0.48 6.22
N ARG A 113 -0.25 1.14 5.16
CA ARG A 113 -1.00 1.18 3.88
C ARG A 113 -1.05 -0.19 3.22
N ASP A 114 -0.05 -1.05 3.44
CA ASP A 114 -0.01 -2.42 2.91
C ASP A 114 -1.08 -3.29 3.57
N ASP A 115 -1.31 -3.10 4.87
CA ASP A 115 -2.36 -3.79 5.62
C ASP A 115 -3.74 -3.45 5.05
N LEU A 116 -3.98 -2.15 4.82
CA LEU A 116 -5.22 -1.68 4.23
C LEU A 116 -5.37 -2.13 2.78
N ALA A 117 -4.32 -2.04 1.96
CA ALA A 117 -4.35 -2.50 0.57
C ALA A 117 -4.65 -4.01 0.48
N THR A 118 -4.11 -4.80 1.40
CA THR A 118 -4.39 -6.24 1.47
C THR A 118 -5.86 -6.50 1.84
N GLU A 119 -6.38 -5.83 2.86
CA GLU A 119 -7.77 -5.98 3.31
C GLU A 119 -8.78 -5.48 2.26
N THR A 120 -8.49 -4.35 1.61
CA THR A 120 -9.38 -3.77 0.60
C THR A 120 -9.26 -4.48 -0.75
N GLY A 121 -8.24 -5.30 -0.95
CA GLY A 121 -7.93 -5.95 -2.23
C GLY A 121 -7.33 -5.01 -3.27
N ASP A 122 -6.84 -3.83 -2.84
CA ASP A 122 -6.16 -2.86 -3.69
C ASP A 122 -4.66 -3.18 -3.82
N PHE A 123 -4.36 -4.34 -4.40
CA PHE A 123 -2.99 -4.86 -4.48
C PHE A 123 -2.04 -3.97 -5.31
N GLN A 124 -2.58 -3.04 -6.12
CA GLN A 124 -1.79 -2.06 -6.86
C GLN A 124 -1.09 -1.06 -5.92
N ARG A 125 -1.63 -0.87 -4.72
CA ARG A 125 -1.11 0.05 -3.70
C ARG A 125 -0.10 -0.56 -2.73
N LEU A 126 0.22 -1.84 -2.88
CA LEU A 126 1.19 -2.51 -2.02
C LEU A 126 2.61 -2.01 -2.27
N SER A 127 3.46 -1.98 -1.24
CA SER A 127 4.90 -1.95 -1.43
C SER A 127 5.36 -3.18 -2.22
N ASP A 128 6.52 -3.10 -2.89
CA ASP A 128 7.09 -4.26 -3.58
C ASP A 128 7.31 -5.43 -2.62
N ARG A 129 7.79 -5.13 -1.40
CA ARG A 129 8.00 -6.14 -0.37
C ARG A 129 6.69 -6.84 0.02
N ALA A 130 5.61 -6.10 0.23
CA ALA A 130 4.31 -6.68 0.58
C ALA A 130 3.71 -7.47 -0.59
N LEU A 131 3.84 -6.96 -1.82
CA LEU A 131 3.40 -7.67 -3.01
C LEU A 131 4.13 -9.01 -3.17
N ILE A 132 5.46 -9.04 -3.05
CA ILE A 132 6.23 -10.29 -3.12
C ILE A 132 5.91 -11.23 -1.94
N THR A 133 5.62 -10.68 -0.76
CA THR A 133 5.16 -11.49 0.37
C THR A 133 3.86 -12.24 0.02
N LEU A 134 2.90 -11.55 -0.62
CA LEU A 134 1.67 -12.20 -1.09
C LEU A 134 1.91 -13.16 -2.25
N VAL A 135 2.88 -12.88 -3.15
CA VAL A 135 3.29 -13.82 -4.19
C VAL A 135 3.76 -15.14 -3.58
N GLY A 136 4.59 -15.08 -2.53
CA GLY A 136 5.01 -16.27 -1.79
C GLY A 136 3.84 -17.03 -1.15
N LYS A 137 2.88 -16.31 -0.57
CA LYS A 137 1.68 -16.90 0.05
C LYS A 137 0.81 -17.65 -0.97
N HIS A 138 0.69 -17.13 -2.20
CA HIS A 138 -0.10 -17.73 -3.28
C HIS A 138 0.74 -18.57 -4.25
N PHE A 139 2.01 -18.84 -3.96
CA PHE A 139 2.94 -19.53 -4.86
C PHE A 139 2.38 -20.87 -5.36
N ASN A 140 1.91 -21.72 -4.44
CA ASN A 140 1.35 -23.04 -4.78
C ASN A 140 0.08 -22.94 -5.61
N GLU A 141 -0.70 -21.87 -5.40
CA GLU A 141 -1.93 -21.61 -6.16
C GLU A 141 -1.61 -21.19 -7.59
N PHE A 142 -0.56 -20.40 -7.80
CA PHE A 142 -0.08 -20.02 -9.12
C PHE A 142 0.54 -21.20 -9.88
N GLY A 143 1.48 -21.91 -9.26
CA GLY A 143 2.25 -22.98 -9.91
C GLY A 143 1.56 -24.35 -9.89
N GLY A 144 0.32 -24.45 -9.42
CA GLY A 144 -0.39 -25.73 -9.34
C GLY A 144 0.28 -26.79 -8.45
N GLY A 145 1.14 -26.39 -7.52
CA GLY A 145 1.94 -27.27 -6.67
C GLY A 145 3.34 -27.61 -7.21
N ASP A 146 3.74 -27.07 -8.36
CA ASP A 146 5.07 -27.28 -8.93
C ASP A 146 6.16 -26.50 -8.19
N LYS A 147 7.43 -26.86 -8.47
CA LYS A 147 8.61 -26.22 -7.88
C LYS A 147 8.79 -24.76 -8.32
N TYR A 148 8.24 -24.40 -9.48
CA TYR A 148 8.38 -23.09 -10.10
C TYR A 148 7.01 -22.55 -10.46
N VAL A 149 6.85 -21.24 -10.41
CA VAL A 149 5.77 -20.53 -11.08
C VAL A 149 6.35 -19.89 -12.33
N ASN A 150 5.71 -20.07 -13.48
CA ASN A 150 6.11 -19.42 -14.73
C ASN A 150 5.19 -18.24 -15.10
N PHE A 151 5.63 -17.40 -16.04
CA PHE A 151 4.88 -16.19 -16.41
C PHE A 151 3.55 -16.50 -17.10
N THR A 152 3.43 -17.64 -17.79
CA THR A 152 2.15 -18.08 -18.36
C THR A 152 1.13 -18.36 -17.25
N GLU A 153 1.53 -19.08 -16.20
CA GLU A 153 0.70 -19.36 -15.02
C GLU A 153 0.29 -18.07 -14.28
N LEU A 154 1.19 -17.09 -14.17
CA LEU A 154 0.82 -15.78 -13.63
C LEU A 154 -0.24 -15.06 -14.48
N ARG A 155 -0.14 -15.14 -15.81
CA ARG A 155 -1.11 -14.53 -16.73
C ARG A 155 -2.45 -15.28 -16.76
N GLU A 156 -2.41 -16.59 -16.55
CA GLU A 156 -3.60 -17.40 -16.28
C GLU A 156 -4.26 -16.99 -14.95
N ALA A 157 -3.47 -16.86 -13.89
CA ALA A 157 -3.95 -16.44 -12.58
C ALA A 157 -4.56 -15.04 -12.60
N SER A 158 -3.95 -14.11 -13.33
CA SER A 158 -4.44 -12.73 -13.50
C SER A 158 -5.73 -12.66 -14.32
N GLY A 159 -6.04 -13.72 -15.09
CA GLY A 159 -7.16 -13.77 -16.03
C GLY A 159 -6.86 -13.18 -17.41
N GLU A 160 -5.60 -12.87 -17.72
CA GLU A 160 -5.18 -12.50 -19.09
C GLU A 160 -5.25 -13.67 -20.05
N LEU A 161 -5.07 -14.90 -19.55
CA LEU A 161 -5.15 -16.14 -20.33
C LEU A 161 -6.24 -17.07 -19.76
N PRO A 162 -6.92 -17.85 -20.61
CA PRO A 162 -7.78 -18.94 -20.14
C PRO A 162 -6.96 -19.95 -19.33
N SER A 163 -7.54 -20.49 -18.26
CA SER A 163 -6.93 -21.54 -17.45
C SER A 163 -7.98 -22.56 -17.01
N ALA A 164 -7.55 -23.81 -16.83
CA ALA A 164 -8.35 -24.83 -16.18
C ALA A 164 -8.31 -24.71 -14.65
N ASN A 165 -7.32 -23.99 -14.11
CA ASN A 165 -7.17 -23.77 -12.68
C ASN A 165 -8.13 -22.67 -12.19
N THR A 166 -8.60 -22.82 -10.95
CA THR A 166 -9.40 -21.80 -10.27
C THR A 166 -8.52 -21.05 -9.29
N PHE A 167 -8.47 -19.73 -9.44
CA PHE A 167 -7.71 -18.85 -8.56
C PHE A 167 -8.66 -18.07 -7.65
N SER A 168 -8.28 -17.96 -6.39
CA SER A 168 -8.89 -17.09 -5.41
C SER A 168 -8.85 -15.63 -5.87
N PRO A 169 -9.80 -14.80 -5.42
CA PRO A 169 -9.80 -13.37 -5.74
C PRO A 169 -8.49 -12.67 -5.35
N GLN A 170 -7.88 -13.07 -4.22
CA GLN A 170 -6.62 -12.51 -3.75
C GLN A 170 -5.46 -12.90 -4.68
N ALA A 171 -5.32 -14.18 -5.03
CA ALA A 171 -4.28 -14.63 -5.96
C ALA A 171 -4.39 -13.92 -7.32
N ARG A 172 -5.61 -13.83 -7.86
CA ARG A 172 -5.85 -13.10 -9.13
C ARG A 172 -5.39 -11.64 -9.04
N GLY A 173 -5.78 -10.93 -7.99
CA GLY A 173 -5.40 -9.53 -7.81
C GLY A 173 -3.89 -9.32 -7.59
N VAL A 174 -3.23 -10.23 -6.86
CA VAL A 174 -1.77 -10.24 -6.67
C VAL A 174 -1.05 -10.46 -8.00
N ALA A 175 -1.49 -11.43 -8.81
CA ALA A 175 -0.93 -11.68 -10.13
C ALA A 175 -1.08 -10.46 -11.07
N GLN A 176 -2.26 -9.82 -11.06
CA GLN A 176 -2.50 -8.59 -11.83
C GLN A 176 -1.60 -7.42 -11.38
N ALA A 177 -1.36 -7.27 -10.07
CA ALA A 177 -0.46 -6.24 -9.56
C ALA A 177 1.00 -6.53 -9.94
N LEU A 178 1.44 -7.78 -9.81
CA LEU A 178 2.80 -8.17 -10.15
C LEU A 178 3.11 -7.99 -11.65
N LEU A 179 2.22 -8.43 -12.54
CA LEU A 179 2.42 -8.32 -14.00
C LEU A 179 2.54 -6.87 -14.48
N LYS A 180 1.96 -5.91 -13.76
CA LYS A 180 2.11 -4.48 -14.08
C LYS A 180 3.44 -3.89 -13.62
N ARG A 181 4.15 -4.53 -12.69
CA ARG A 181 5.44 -4.05 -12.15
C ARG A 181 6.61 -4.76 -12.82
N LYS A 182 6.87 -4.40 -14.08
CA LYS A 182 7.88 -5.07 -14.90
C LYS A 182 9.23 -5.22 -14.20
N GLU A 183 9.75 -4.17 -13.58
CA GLU A 183 11.06 -4.21 -12.90
C GLU A 183 11.07 -5.15 -11.68
N LEU A 184 9.97 -5.22 -10.93
CA LEU A 184 9.84 -6.16 -9.82
C LEU A 184 9.75 -7.60 -10.34
N LEU A 185 8.98 -7.82 -11.41
CA LEU A 185 8.84 -9.12 -12.05
C LEU A 185 10.16 -9.61 -12.65
N ASP A 186 10.93 -8.73 -13.30
CA ASP A 186 12.28 -9.04 -13.82
C ASP A 186 13.25 -9.40 -12.68
N ARG A 187 13.21 -8.67 -11.54
CA ARG A 187 14.00 -9.01 -10.36
C ARG A 187 13.62 -10.35 -9.76
N LEU A 188 12.32 -10.65 -9.72
CA LEU A 188 11.80 -11.93 -9.21
C LEU A 188 12.25 -13.11 -10.09
N ASP A 189 12.15 -12.95 -11.40
CA ASP A 189 12.64 -13.92 -12.40
C ASP A 189 14.13 -14.23 -12.19
N ILE A 190 14.97 -13.20 -12.17
CA ILE A 190 16.41 -13.35 -11.95
C ILE A 190 16.71 -13.96 -10.57
N GLY A 191 16.11 -13.40 -9.51
CA GLY A 191 16.36 -13.70 -8.08
C GLY A 191 17.80 -14.12 -7.77
N VAL A 192 17.97 -15.32 -7.17
CA VAL A 192 19.26 -15.78 -6.65
C VAL A 192 19.59 -17.22 -7.05
N GLY A 193 20.82 -17.44 -7.50
CA GLY A 193 21.40 -18.73 -7.87
C GLY A 193 22.05 -19.48 -6.70
N PHE A 194 22.58 -20.67 -7.01
CA PHE A 194 23.10 -21.65 -6.03
C PHE A 194 24.26 -21.15 -5.15
N LEU A 195 25.03 -20.16 -5.60
CA LEU A 195 26.17 -19.60 -4.86
C LEU A 195 25.92 -18.17 -4.35
N GLY A 196 24.67 -17.71 -4.35
CA GLY A 196 24.32 -16.34 -3.96
C GLY A 196 24.53 -15.28 -5.05
N PHE A 197 24.96 -15.68 -6.25
CA PHE A 197 24.97 -14.81 -7.44
C PHE A 197 23.56 -14.63 -8.00
N SER A 198 23.35 -13.62 -8.85
CA SER A 198 22.11 -13.48 -9.62
C SER A 198 21.79 -14.79 -10.36
N GLY A 199 20.51 -15.18 -10.35
CA GLY A 199 20.03 -16.31 -11.12
C GLY A 199 19.88 -15.97 -12.61
N THR A 200 19.08 -16.77 -13.30
CA THR A 200 18.82 -16.60 -14.74
C THR A 200 17.47 -15.93 -14.94
N GLN A 201 17.37 -15.05 -15.94
CA GLN A 201 16.08 -14.54 -16.40
C GLN A 201 15.48 -15.58 -17.38
N ASP A 202 14.62 -16.46 -16.87
CA ASP A 202 14.02 -17.58 -17.62
C ASP A 202 12.48 -17.64 -17.53
N GLN A 203 11.85 -16.52 -17.13
CA GLN A 203 10.41 -16.32 -17.00
C GLN A 203 9.74 -17.28 -16.01
N ARG A 204 10.46 -17.64 -14.95
CA ARG A 204 9.94 -18.43 -13.84
C ARG A 204 10.68 -18.11 -12.55
N PHE A 205 10.05 -18.41 -11.43
CA PHE A 205 10.65 -18.17 -10.12
C PHE A 205 10.28 -19.30 -9.15
N ASP A 206 11.19 -19.62 -8.23
CA ASP A 206 10.95 -20.53 -7.11
C ASP A 206 10.77 -19.77 -5.79
N GLN A 207 10.49 -20.48 -4.70
CA GLN A 207 10.36 -19.89 -3.37
C GLN A 207 11.64 -19.16 -2.88
N ARG A 208 12.82 -19.53 -3.37
CA ARG A 208 14.07 -18.82 -3.04
C ARG A 208 14.15 -17.50 -3.79
N ASN A 209 13.72 -17.46 -5.06
CA ASN A 209 13.57 -16.21 -5.79
C ASN A 209 12.59 -15.25 -5.09
N VAL A 210 11.46 -15.76 -4.60
CA VAL A 210 10.47 -14.99 -3.82
C VAL A 210 11.13 -14.43 -2.56
N GLU A 211 11.73 -15.28 -1.73
CA GLU A 211 12.33 -14.85 -0.46
C GLU A 211 13.46 -13.85 -0.69
N TYR A 212 14.34 -14.12 -1.65
CA TYR A 212 15.42 -13.20 -2.00
C TYR A 212 14.90 -11.84 -2.46
N THR A 213 13.93 -11.83 -3.39
CA THR A 213 13.35 -10.58 -3.89
C THR A 213 12.65 -9.83 -2.76
N ARG A 214 11.96 -10.54 -1.85
CA ARG A 214 11.29 -9.96 -0.69
C ARG A 214 12.28 -9.23 0.23
N THR A 215 13.41 -9.85 0.57
CA THR A 215 14.41 -9.24 1.48
C THR A 215 15.19 -8.09 0.83
N HIS A 216 15.19 -8.01 -0.50
CA HIS A 216 15.86 -6.96 -1.29
C HIS A 216 14.87 -5.96 -1.93
N SER A 217 13.60 -6.02 -1.56
CA SER A 217 12.58 -5.07 -2.01
C SER A 217 12.38 -3.98 -0.96
N SER A 218 12.20 -2.75 -1.44
CA SER A 218 11.94 -1.61 -0.57
C SER A 218 10.61 -1.81 0.17
N PRO A 219 10.55 -1.49 1.47
CA PRO A 219 9.28 -1.30 2.16
C PRO A 219 8.59 0.01 1.74
N GLU A 220 9.29 0.91 1.04
CA GLU A 220 8.75 2.21 0.63
C GLU A 220 7.69 2.05 -0.47
N PHE A 221 6.72 2.97 -0.45
CA PHE A 221 5.59 2.96 -1.37
C PHE A 221 6.01 3.51 -2.74
N HIS A 222 6.17 2.61 -3.71
CA HIS A 222 6.25 2.96 -5.13
C HIS A 222 4.93 2.59 -5.81
N TYR A 223 4.02 3.55 -5.88
CA TYR A 223 2.82 3.39 -6.70
C TYR A 223 3.26 3.49 -8.17
N PRO A 224 2.83 2.57 -9.05
CA PRO A 224 3.01 2.80 -10.48
C PRO A 224 2.23 4.08 -10.86
N ASP A 225 2.92 5.01 -11.53
CA ASP A 225 2.30 6.17 -12.16
C ASP A 225 1.34 5.76 -13.29
#